data_AF-A0A7S7EW50-F1
#
_entry.id   AF-A0A7S7EW50-F1
#
_cell.length_a   1.000
_cell.length_b   1.000
_cell.length_c   1.000
_cell.angle_alpha   90.00
_cell.angle_beta   90.00
_cell.angle_gamma   90.00
#
_symmetry.space_group_name_H-M   'P 1'
#
loop_
_entity.id
_entity.type
_entity.pdbx_description
1 polymer ?
#
loop_
_entity_poly.entity_id
_entity_poly.type
_entity_poly.pdbx_seq_one_letter_code
_entity_poly.pdbx_strand_id
1 'polypeptide(L)'
;MRKESAAGLLKIGELAKATNTNVTTIKFYIKEGLLQAAFKTGPNMAYYDEDCVARIQLIKSLQKERYYPLSVIKRMLDASSPSHTEIELLDAILKADDRGGSKAFSASEASKMSGLSKEQISSLVNEKILKPEIIGRSRFFAEADLQIMLLIQRRLDAGIPFAESLASFTLYDQALNQAAKADVDLFINRAMLFHASSAESAARMICVSDETLDAFISLKRKEWNRTYGSQRIRDLDRYAAGLSSLLQRLSEMLNKLGYHAEAKQCKDAVNSGFEGKDSLEEALYHYHYFINSRAESLASSISLCGKTHLFFMSLDPGSPAGIRSLMLFSLRLGWLTIISPLLDCSSELSNAENSFASYTASCIGPDSDYFTERFLRAVKQIGGTS
;
A
#
# COMPACT_ATOMS: atom_id res chain seq x y z
N MET A 1 33.62 5.21 61.32
CA MET A 1 33.79 4.04 60.44
C MET A 1 33.07 4.34 59.14
N ARG A 2 33.62 4.36 57.92
CA ARG A 2 34.99 4.30 57.37
C ARG A 2 35.00 5.30 56.20
N LYS A 3 36.05 6.13 56.12
CA LYS A 3 36.23 7.21 55.13
C LYS A 3 37.10 6.71 53.95
N GLU A 4 36.91 5.45 53.55
CA GLU A 4 37.89 4.67 52.74
C GLU A 4 37.34 4.10 51.41
N SER A 5 36.14 4.44 50.96
CA SER A 5 35.60 3.92 49.68
C SER A 5 34.99 5.02 48.80
N ALA A 6 35.66 6.17 48.69
CA ALA A 6 35.29 7.23 47.75
C ALA A 6 36.30 7.36 46.58
N ALA A 7 37.30 6.48 46.50
CA ALA A 7 38.15 6.36 45.34
C ALA A 7 37.44 5.41 44.35
N GLY A 8 37.00 5.95 43.20
CA GLY A 8 36.32 5.18 42.15
C GLY A 8 34.78 5.30 42.11
N LEU A 9 34.17 6.19 42.90
CA LEU A 9 32.72 6.42 42.85
C LEU A 9 32.38 7.73 42.17
N LEU A 10 31.45 7.67 41.23
CA LEU A 10 31.06 8.79 40.38
C LEU A 10 29.80 9.47 40.91
N LYS A 11 29.78 10.80 40.92
CA LYS A 11 28.53 11.56 41.05
C LYS A 11 27.71 11.45 39.77
N ILE A 12 26.39 11.67 39.85
CA ILE A 12 25.51 11.55 38.67
C ILE A 12 25.96 12.40 37.46
N GLY A 13 26.54 13.58 37.71
CA GLY A 13 27.08 14.44 36.66
C GLY A 13 28.39 13.94 36.05
N GLU A 14 29.20 13.22 36.81
CA GLU A 14 30.43 12.58 36.33
C GLU A 14 30.10 11.30 35.57
N LEU A 15 29.11 10.52 36.05
CA LEU A 15 28.55 9.35 35.36
C LEU A 15 27.94 9.73 34.00
N ALA A 16 27.22 10.86 33.93
CA ALA A 16 26.69 11.44 32.70
C ALA A 16 27.79 11.76 31.68
N LYS A 17 28.89 12.38 32.14
CA LYS A 17 30.05 12.69 31.30
C LYS A 17 30.76 11.42 30.82
N ALA A 18 31.02 10.47 31.71
CA ALA A 18 31.71 9.23 31.41
C ALA A 18 30.95 8.35 30.40
N THR A 19 29.62 8.37 30.45
CA THR A 19 28.76 7.57 29.56
C THR A 19 28.26 8.30 28.32
N ASN A 20 28.67 9.57 28.15
CA ASN A 20 28.13 10.49 27.15
C ASN A 20 26.59 10.44 27.09
N THR A 21 25.95 10.57 28.24
CA THR A 21 24.50 10.45 28.42
C THR A 21 24.00 11.60 29.27
N ASN A 22 22.82 12.15 28.97
CA ASN A 22 22.29 13.24 29.77
C ASN A 22 21.87 12.76 31.19
N VAL A 23 21.94 13.66 32.17
CA VAL A 23 21.60 13.36 33.57
C VAL A 23 20.14 12.92 33.71
N THR A 24 19.23 13.43 32.87
CA THR A 24 17.80 13.10 32.88
C THR A 24 17.55 11.63 32.54
N THR A 25 18.28 11.07 31.56
CA THR A 25 18.23 9.67 31.14
C THR A 25 18.77 8.76 32.23
N ILE A 26 19.85 9.16 32.91
CA ILE A 26 20.38 8.39 34.06
C ILE A 26 19.37 8.40 35.22
N LYS A 27 18.76 9.55 35.53
CA LYS A 27 17.66 9.63 36.51
C LYS A 27 16.47 8.74 36.13
N PHE A 28 16.16 8.66 34.84
CA PHE A 28 15.12 7.78 34.32
C PHE A 28 15.47 6.30 34.53
N TYR A 29 16.70 5.87 34.23
CA TYR A 29 17.15 4.50 34.50
C TYR A 29 17.11 4.14 35.99
N ILE A 30 17.44 5.08 36.86
CA ILE A 30 17.33 4.87 38.31
C ILE A 30 15.86 4.73 38.73
N LYS A 31 14.96 5.57 38.19
CA LYS A 31 13.52 5.50 38.47
C LYS A 31 12.92 4.16 38.01
N GLU A 32 13.33 3.68 36.84
CA GLU A 32 12.92 2.39 36.29
C GLU A 32 13.62 1.20 37.00
N GLY A 33 14.55 1.45 37.92
CA GLY A 33 15.25 0.42 38.71
C GLY A 33 16.40 -0.28 37.97
N LEU A 34 16.81 0.23 36.81
CA LEU A 34 17.91 -0.31 35.99
C LEU A 34 19.30 -0.02 36.56
N LEU A 35 19.39 1.03 37.39
CA LEU A 35 20.63 1.44 38.07
C LEU A 35 20.35 1.64 39.56
N GLN A 36 21.25 1.15 40.39
CA GLN A 36 21.20 1.34 41.83
C GLN A 36 22.37 2.22 42.28
N ALA A 37 22.10 3.16 43.18
CA ALA A 37 23.15 3.97 43.78
C ALA A 37 23.86 3.17 44.87
N ALA A 38 25.20 3.24 44.91
CA ALA A 38 25.99 2.56 45.93
C ALA A 38 25.66 3.09 47.34
N PHE A 39 25.51 4.41 47.47
CA PHE A 39 24.95 5.05 48.65
C PHE A 39 24.45 6.48 48.38
N LYS A 40 23.52 6.94 49.20
CA LYS A 40 23.00 8.32 49.20
C LYS A 40 23.60 9.09 50.38
N THR A 41 24.09 10.30 50.12
CA THR A 41 24.67 11.21 51.12
C THR A 41 23.76 12.39 51.44
N GLY A 42 22.64 12.54 50.73
CA GLY A 42 21.60 13.54 50.98
C GLY A 42 20.45 13.43 49.98
N PRO A 43 19.38 14.24 50.11
CA PRO A 43 18.20 14.16 49.25
C PRO A 43 18.50 14.36 47.76
N ASN A 44 19.55 15.15 47.45
CA ASN A 44 20.00 15.43 46.07
C ASN A 44 21.41 14.91 45.76
N MET A 45 21.98 14.04 46.60
CA MET A 45 23.37 13.56 46.42
C MET A 45 23.49 12.05 46.58
N ALA A 46 23.87 11.38 45.49
CA ALA A 46 24.07 9.94 45.40
C ALA A 46 25.37 9.63 44.64
N TYR A 47 26.03 8.54 45.03
CA TYR A 47 27.27 8.04 44.43
C TYR A 47 27.00 6.71 43.72
N TYR A 48 27.62 6.52 42.56
CA TYR A 48 27.46 5.36 41.69
C TYR A 48 28.80 4.68 41.47
N ASP A 49 28.75 3.35 41.39
CA ASP A 49 29.92 2.54 41.07
C ASP A 49 30.36 2.74 39.62
N GLU A 50 31.64 2.56 39.33
CA GLU A 50 32.18 2.56 37.97
C GLU A 50 31.52 1.48 37.09
N ASP A 51 31.08 0.36 37.67
CA ASP A 51 30.32 -0.68 36.98
C ASP A 51 29.00 -0.15 36.36
N CYS A 52 28.46 0.95 36.91
CA CYS A 52 27.30 1.63 36.31
C CYS A 52 27.60 2.19 34.93
N VAL A 53 28.86 2.54 34.62
CA VAL A 53 29.27 3.02 33.29
C VAL A 53 29.08 1.90 32.26
N ALA A 54 29.62 0.71 32.53
CA ALA A 54 29.50 -0.46 31.67
C ALA A 54 28.03 -0.85 31.49
N ARG A 55 27.25 -0.82 32.58
CA ARG A 55 25.81 -1.10 32.55
C ARG A 55 25.03 -0.08 31.70
N ILE A 56 25.33 1.22 31.81
CA ILE A 56 24.69 2.26 30.98
C ILE A 56 25.07 2.08 29.50
N GLN A 57 26.32 1.75 29.20
CA GLN A 57 26.75 1.49 27.82
C GLN A 57 26.05 0.28 27.22
N LEU A 58 25.90 -0.80 28.00
CA LEU A 58 25.13 -1.99 27.60
C LEU A 58 23.65 -1.67 27.36
N ILE A 59 23.01 -0.89 28.24
CA ILE A 59 21.63 -0.43 28.02
C ILE A 59 21.53 0.34 26.70
N LYS A 60 22.50 1.23 26.41
CA LYS A 60 22.52 2.02 25.18
C LYS A 60 22.74 1.18 23.93
N SER A 61 23.62 0.19 23.96
CA SER A 61 23.82 -0.70 22.80
C SER A 61 22.56 -1.54 22.54
N LEU A 62 21.95 -2.10 23.58
CA LEU A 62 20.69 -2.85 23.47
C LEU A 62 19.53 -2.01 22.94
N GLN A 63 19.45 -0.72 23.31
CA GLN A 63 18.43 0.18 22.76
C GLN A 63 18.73 0.63 21.33
N LYS A 64 19.99 0.95 21.01
CA LYS A 64 20.36 1.58 19.74
C LYS A 64 20.55 0.58 18.61
N GLU A 65 21.11 -0.58 18.93
CA GLU A 65 21.50 -1.59 17.94
C GLU A 65 20.46 -2.72 17.86
N ARG A 66 19.73 -2.97 18.95
CA ARG A 66 18.76 -4.07 19.03
C ARG A 66 17.32 -3.62 19.28
N TYR A 67 17.09 -2.30 19.42
CA TYR A 67 15.77 -1.67 19.60
C TYR A 67 14.96 -2.17 20.81
N TYR A 68 15.61 -2.65 21.87
CA TYR A 68 14.87 -3.21 23.01
C TYR A 68 14.20 -2.15 23.89
N PRO A 69 12.92 -2.36 24.28
CA PRO A 69 12.26 -1.54 25.27
C PRO A 69 12.90 -1.76 26.65
N LEU A 70 12.94 -0.71 27.47
CA LEU A 70 13.65 -0.72 28.76
C LEU A 70 13.11 -1.78 29.75
N SER A 71 11.84 -2.18 29.62
CA SER A 71 11.23 -3.26 30.42
C SER A 71 11.83 -4.64 30.12
N VAL A 72 12.26 -4.88 28.87
CA VAL A 72 12.95 -6.10 28.45
C VAL A 72 14.40 -6.07 28.93
N ILE A 73 15.09 -4.94 28.73
CA ILE A 73 16.46 -4.73 29.22
C ILE A 73 16.54 -4.92 30.74
N LYS A 74 15.55 -4.44 31.49
CA LYS A 74 15.47 -4.64 32.94
C LYS A 74 15.38 -6.11 33.33
N ARG A 75 14.49 -6.88 32.69
CA ARG A 75 14.34 -8.32 32.94
C ARG A 75 15.64 -9.08 32.64
N MET A 76 16.33 -8.71 31.56
CA MET A 76 17.64 -9.27 31.20
C MET A 76 18.72 -8.96 32.24
N LEU A 77 18.68 -7.76 32.82
CA LEU A 77 19.68 -7.31 33.79
C LEU A 77 19.40 -7.75 35.25
N ASP A 78 18.17 -8.16 35.56
CA ASP A 78 17.74 -8.61 36.89
C ASP A 78 17.89 -10.14 37.07
N ALA A 79 17.87 -10.90 35.97
CA ALA A 79 18.20 -12.32 35.97
C ALA A 79 19.71 -12.50 36.15
N SER A 80 20.15 -12.75 37.38
CA SER A 80 21.56 -13.06 37.65
C SER A 80 21.90 -14.44 37.09
N SER A 81 22.68 -14.44 36.01
CA SER A 81 23.33 -15.57 35.32
C SER A 81 22.46 -16.56 34.48
N PRO A 82 21.56 -16.13 33.59
CA PRO A 82 21.26 -16.91 32.39
C PRO A 82 22.47 -16.87 31.44
N SER A 83 22.81 -18.00 30.83
CA SER A 83 23.92 -18.03 29.87
C SER A 83 23.65 -17.04 28.72
N HIS A 84 24.68 -16.35 28.21
CA HIS A 84 24.56 -15.42 27.07
C HIS A 84 23.79 -16.07 25.89
N THR A 85 23.99 -17.37 25.74
CA THR A 85 23.35 -18.33 24.85
C THR A 85 21.83 -18.45 25.02
N GLU A 86 21.36 -18.48 26.27
CA GLU A 86 19.94 -18.60 26.62
C GLU A 86 19.22 -17.26 26.48
N ILE A 87 19.92 -16.16 26.74
CA ILE A 87 19.44 -14.80 26.47
C ILE A 87 19.30 -14.59 24.96
N GLU A 88 20.30 -14.94 24.14
CA GLU A 88 20.24 -14.80 22.68
C GLU A 88 19.17 -15.70 22.04
N LEU A 89 18.98 -16.91 22.56
CA LEU A 89 17.93 -17.81 22.10
C LEU A 89 16.54 -17.32 22.51
N LEU A 90 16.37 -16.87 23.76
CA LEU A 90 15.12 -16.24 24.21
C LEU A 90 14.83 -14.97 23.43
N ASP A 91 15.83 -14.18 23.10
CA ASP A 91 15.71 -12.92 22.36
C ASP A 91 15.38 -13.14 20.87
N ALA A 92 15.94 -14.18 20.24
CA ALA A 92 15.56 -14.62 18.91
C ALA A 92 14.12 -15.19 18.87
N ILE A 93 13.71 -15.92 19.91
CA ILE A 93 12.35 -16.46 20.05
C ILE A 93 11.35 -15.36 20.40
N LEU A 94 11.72 -14.37 21.23
CA LEU A 94 10.86 -13.25 21.63
C LEU A 94 10.71 -12.19 20.53
N LYS A 95 11.70 -12.01 19.65
CA LYS A 95 11.52 -11.24 18.41
C LYS A 95 10.56 -11.91 17.42
N ALA A 96 10.52 -13.24 17.41
CA ALA A 96 9.49 -13.99 16.70
C ALA A 96 8.12 -13.92 17.41
N ASP A 97 8.07 -13.47 18.67
CA ASP A 97 6.90 -13.46 19.55
C ASP A 97 6.65 -12.08 20.20
N ASP A 98 6.90 -10.97 19.48
CA ASP A 98 6.73 -9.57 19.97
C ASP A 98 5.25 -9.16 20.15
N ARG A 99 4.42 -10.11 20.61
CA ARG A 99 3.07 -9.91 21.14
C ARG A 99 3.06 -9.63 22.66
N GLY A 100 4.22 -9.58 23.33
CA GLY A 100 4.29 -9.70 24.79
C GLY A 100 4.76 -8.48 25.61
N GLY A 101 5.07 -7.32 25.02
CA GLY A 101 5.58 -6.18 25.80
C GLY A 101 5.36 -4.78 25.25
N SER A 102 4.77 -4.66 24.06
CA SER A 102 4.45 -3.38 23.43
C SER A 102 3.32 -2.66 24.18
N LYS A 103 3.39 -1.33 24.20
CA LYS A 103 2.31 -0.47 24.69
C LYS A 103 1.01 -0.88 24.00
N ALA A 104 0.07 -1.43 24.74
CA ALA A 104 -1.21 -1.87 24.21
C ALA A 104 -2.18 -0.70 24.17
N PHE A 105 -2.80 -0.45 23.03
CA PHE A 105 -3.73 0.64 22.81
C PHE A 105 -5.16 0.12 22.79
N SER A 106 -6.04 0.71 23.59
CA SER A 106 -7.47 0.42 23.47
C SER A 106 -7.99 0.85 22.09
N ALA A 107 -9.11 0.27 21.64
CA ALA A 107 -9.74 0.67 20.37
C ALA A 107 -10.02 2.19 20.28
N SER A 108 -10.32 2.84 21.41
CA SER A 108 -10.55 4.29 21.43
C SER A 108 -9.25 5.09 21.26
N GLU A 109 -8.15 4.66 21.89
CA GLU A 109 -6.84 5.29 21.75
C GLU A 109 -6.29 5.09 20.34
N ALA A 110 -6.38 3.86 19.82
CA ALA A 110 -5.93 3.54 18.47
C ALA A 110 -6.66 4.36 17.41
N SER A 111 -7.99 4.51 17.52
CA SER A 111 -8.78 5.39 16.64
C SER A 111 -8.34 6.85 16.75
N LYS A 112 -8.17 7.38 17.96
CA LYS A 112 -7.72 8.76 18.17
C LYS A 112 -6.32 9.03 17.62
N MET A 113 -5.39 8.09 17.80
CA MET A 113 -3.99 8.23 17.39
C MET A 113 -3.79 8.02 15.90
N SER A 114 -4.53 7.09 15.29
CA SER A 114 -4.43 6.81 13.85
C SER A 114 -5.26 7.75 12.99
N GLY A 115 -6.33 8.35 13.52
CA GLY A 115 -7.31 9.11 12.74
C GLY A 115 -8.36 8.25 12.04
N LEU A 116 -8.27 6.92 12.15
CA LEU A 116 -9.24 6.00 11.54
C LEU A 116 -10.52 5.89 12.35
N SER A 117 -11.65 5.78 11.64
CA SER A 117 -12.95 5.47 12.22
C SER A 117 -13.00 4.05 12.80
N LYS A 118 -13.97 3.80 13.70
CA LYS A 118 -14.16 2.47 14.30
C LYS A 118 -14.55 1.43 13.25
N GLU A 119 -15.28 1.84 12.23
CA GLU A 119 -15.71 1.02 11.10
C GLU A 119 -14.50 0.58 10.29
N GLN A 120 -13.59 1.51 9.94
CA GLN A 120 -12.35 1.20 9.22
C GLN A 120 -11.44 0.26 10.01
N ILE A 121 -11.26 0.51 11.31
CA ILE A 121 -10.49 -0.39 12.19
C ILE A 121 -11.15 -1.77 12.24
N SER A 122 -12.48 -1.83 12.30
CA SER A 122 -13.21 -3.10 12.29
C SER A 122 -13.03 -3.85 10.98
N SER A 123 -13.05 -3.17 9.83
CA SER A 123 -12.73 -3.78 8.53
C SER A 123 -11.32 -4.35 8.50
N LEU A 124 -10.32 -3.64 9.02
CA LEU A 124 -8.93 -4.12 9.08
C LEU A 124 -8.78 -5.38 9.98
N VAL A 125 -9.55 -5.46 11.07
CA VAL A 125 -9.61 -6.65 11.93
C VAL A 125 -10.32 -7.81 11.23
N ASN A 126 -11.42 -7.54 10.53
CA ASN A 126 -12.19 -8.56 9.80
C ASN A 126 -11.36 -9.19 8.67
N GLU A 127 -10.58 -8.38 7.96
CA GLU A 127 -9.62 -8.82 6.95
C GLU A 127 -8.33 -9.43 7.54
N LYS A 128 -8.23 -9.55 8.87
CA LYS A 128 -7.11 -10.13 9.63
C LYS A 128 -5.76 -9.43 9.45
N ILE A 129 -5.78 -8.22 8.90
CA ILE A 129 -4.59 -7.35 8.80
C ILE A 129 -4.15 -6.93 10.21
N LEU A 130 -5.10 -6.60 11.07
CA LEU A 130 -4.84 -6.30 12.48
C LEU A 130 -5.20 -7.50 13.34
N LYS A 131 -4.38 -7.76 14.37
CA LYS A 131 -4.55 -8.91 15.26
C LYS A 131 -4.63 -8.44 16.71
N PRO A 132 -5.72 -7.73 17.09
CA PRO A 132 -5.86 -7.26 18.46
C PRO A 132 -5.98 -8.42 19.45
N GLU A 133 -5.42 -8.22 20.63
CA GLU A 133 -5.67 -9.09 21.77
C GLU A 133 -7.05 -8.77 22.36
N ILE A 134 -7.82 -9.82 22.66
CA ILE A 134 -9.15 -9.69 23.24
C ILE A 134 -9.06 -10.02 24.73
N ILE A 135 -9.20 -8.99 25.56
CA ILE A 135 -9.23 -9.13 27.02
C ILE A 135 -10.65 -8.79 27.49
N GLY A 136 -11.40 -9.84 27.85
CA GLY A 136 -12.82 -9.73 28.18
C GLY A 136 -13.67 -9.29 26.97
N ARG A 137 -14.26 -8.10 27.06
CA ARG A 137 -15.03 -7.49 25.94
C ARG A 137 -14.25 -6.44 25.16
N SER A 138 -13.02 -6.14 25.57
CA SER A 138 -12.22 -5.04 25.03
C SER A 138 -11.15 -5.57 24.09
N ARG A 139 -10.89 -4.80 23.02
CA ARG A 139 -9.80 -5.06 22.07
C ARG A 139 -8.62 -4.15 22.37
N PHE A 140 -7.44 -4.74 22.40
CA PHE A 140 -6.17 -4.07 22.59
C PHE A 140 -5.26 -4.31 21.38
N PHE A 141 -4.72 -3.23 20.85
CA PHE A 141 -3.88 -3.24 19.65
C PHE A 141 -2.42 -3.06 20.05
N ALA A 142 -1.54 -3.83 19.42
CA ALA A 142 -0.09 -3.68 19.62
C ALA A 142 0.43 -2.42 18.91
N GLU A 143 1.69 -2.06 19.17
CA GLU A 143 2.33 -0.95 18.46
C GLU A 143 2.41 -1.19 16.95
N ALA A 144 2.68 -2.43 16.53
CA ALA A 144 2.68 -2.80 15.11
C ALA A 144 1.31 -2.58 14.44
N ASP A 145 0.21 -2.93 15.13
CA ASP A 145 -1.14 -2.67 14.63
C ASP A 145 -1.37 -1.15 14.43
N LEU A 146 -0.92 -0.33 15.39
CA LEU A 146 -1.02 1.12 15.30
C LEU A 146 -0.20 1.68 14.12
N GLN A 147 1.01 1.16 13.88
CA GLN A 147 1.83 1.55 12.73
C GLN A 147 1.13 1.22 11.41
N ILE A 148 0.48 0.06 11.29
CA ILE A 148 -0.32 -0.31 10.11
C ILE A 148 -1.47 0.69 9.93
N MET A 149 -2.18 1.05 11.00
CA MET A 149 -3.25 2.06 10.94
C MET A 149 -2.73 3.43 10.45
N LEU A 150 -1.55 3.87 10.93
CA LEU A 150 -0.92 5.12 10.50
C LEU A 150 -0.50 5.07 9.02
N LEU A 151 -0.07 3.92 8.50
CA LEU A 151 0.20 3.75 7.07
C LEU A 151 -1.08 3.88 6.23
N ILE A 152 -2.21 3.34 6.70
CA ILE A 152 -3.52 3.54 6.05
C ILE A 152 -3.89 5.02 6.07
N GLN A 153 -3.75 5.71 7.20
CA GLN A 153 -4.04 7.15 7.29
C GLN A 153 -3.21 7.96 6.30
N ARG A 154 -1.90 7.69 6.19
CA ARG A 154 -1.03 8.36 5.20
C ARG A 154 -1.47 8.13 3.75
N ARG A 155 -2.10 6.99 3.45
CA ARG A 155 -2.66 6.72 2.12
C ARG A 155 -3.94 7.53 1.88
N LEU A 156 -4.81 7.63 2.90
CA LEU A 156 -6.02 8.47 2.85
C LEU A 156 -5.66 9.95 2.67
N ASP A 157 -4.66 10.45 3.41
CA ASP A 157 -4.18 11.83 3.28
C ASP A 157 -3.62 12.14 1.88
N ALA A 158 -3.10 11.11 1.19
CA ALA A 158 -2.65 11.18 -0.20
C ALA A 158 -3.78 11.02 -1.24
N GLY A 159 -5.03 10.86 -0.81
CA GLY A 159 -6.20 10.69 -1.66
C GLY A 159 -6.44 9.26 -2.17
N ILE A 160 -5.70 8.27 -1.66
CA ILE A 160 -5.95 6.86 -1.98
C ILE A 160 -7.11 6.39 -1.12
N PRO A 161 -8.21 5.88 -1.68
CA PRO A 161 -9.36 5.54 -0.85
C PRO A 161 -9.10 4.30 0.02
N PHE A 162 -9.93 4.17 1.06
CA PHE A 162 -9.75 3.15 2.09
C PHE A 162 -9.86 1.74 1.52
N ALA A 163 -10.82 1.50 0.62
CA ALA A 163 -11.09 0.19 0.05
C ALA A 163 -9.88 -0.35 -0.73
N GLU A 164 -9.21 0.48 -1.53
CA GLU A 164 -8.03 0.13 -2.31
C GLU A 164 -6.80 -0.07 -1.41
N SER A 165 -6.72 0.68 -0.33
CA SER A 165 -5.68 0.49 0.69
C SER A 165 -5.85 -0.83 1.42
N LEU A 166 -7.09 -1.16 1.82
CA LEU A 166 -7.46 -2.43 2.44
C LEU A 166 -7.14 -3.59 1.49
N ALA A 167 -7.65 -3.56 0.25
CA ALA A 167 -7.42 -4.59 -0.75
C ALA A 167 -5.92 -4.79 -1.03
N SER A 168 -5.15 -3.71 -1.17
CA SER A 168 -3.71 -3.81 -1.39
C SER A 168 -2.99 -4.46 -0.20
N PHE A 169 -3.33 -4.08 1.03
CA PHE A 169 -2.69 -4.63 2.22
C PHE A 169 -3.06 -6.09 2.43
N THR A 170 -4.32 -6.48 2.20
CA THR A 170 -4.76 -7.88 2.24
C THR A 170 -3.99 -8.75 1.24
N LEU A 171 -3.80 -8.29 0.00
CA LEU A 171 -3.02 -9.03 -1.01
C LEU A 171 -1.57 -9.25 -0.59
N TYR A 172 -0.93 -8.21 -0.04
CA TYR A 172 0.44 -8.33 0.47
C TYR A 172 0.52 -9.24 1.70
N ASP A 173 -0.39 -9.11 2.66
CA ASP A 173 -0.42 -9.94 3.87
C ASP A 173 -0.54 -11.43 3.52
N GLN A 174 -1.47 -11.78 2.63
CA GLN A 174 -1.66 -13.17 2.21
C GLN A 174 -0.40 -13.77 1.58
N ALA A 175 0.21 -13.04 0.64
CA ALA A 175 1.42 -13.49 -0.04
C ALA A 175 2.62 -13.58 0.91
N LEU A 176 2.81 -12.57 1.77
CA LEU A 176 3.91 -12.54 2.73
C LEU A 176 3.74 -13.61 3.81
N ASN A 177 2.53 -13.85 4.29
CA ASN A 177 2.26 -14.88 5.29
C ASN A 177 2.59 -16.28 4.75
N GLN A 178 2.21 -16.57 3.50
CA GLN A 178 2.57 -17.84 2.86
C GLN A 178 4.09 -17.96 2.66
N ALA A 179 4.74 -16.91 2.18
CA ALA A 179 6.18 -16.89 1.95
C ALA A 179 6.97 -17.04 3.26
N ALA A 180 6.63 -16.25 4.29
CA ALA A 180 7.29 -16.26 5.59
C ALA A 180 7.15 -17.62 6.27
N LYS A 181 5.97 -18.24 6.22
CA LYS A 181 5.78 -19.60 6.77
C LYS A 181 6.72 -20.61 6.10
N ALA A 182 6.75 -20.62 4.77
CA ALA A 182 7.60 -21.56 4.02
C ALA A 182 9.09 -21.28 4.25
N ASP A 183 9.47 -20.01 4.38
CA ASP A 183 10.84 -19.59 4.64
C ASP A 183 11.32 -20.01 6.03
N VAL A 184 10.51 -19.77 7.07
CA VAL A 184 10.81 -20.25 8.44
C VAL A 184 11.00 -21.76 8.47
N ASP A 185 10.13 -22.52 7.78
CA ASP A 185 10.25 -23.97 7.67
C ASP A 185 11.54 -24.39 6.95
N LEU A 186 11.94 -23.71 5.88
CA LEU A 186 13.18 -23.99 5.17
C LEU A 186 14.41 -23.61 6.00
N PHE A 187 14.39 -22.43 6.61
CA PHE A 187 15.50 -21.89 7.37
C PHE A 187 15.75 -22.71 8.63
N ILE A 188 14.73 -22.95 9.47
CA ILE A 188 14.90 -23.74 10.69
C ILE A 188 15.26 -25.19 10.33
N ASN A 189 14.44 -25.85 9.51
CA ASN A 189 14.58 -27.29 9.31
C ASN A 189 15.78 -27.68 8.45
N ARG A 190 16.24 -26.81 7.54
CA ARG A 190 17.31 -27.16 6.59
C ARG A 190 18.59 -26.37 6.77
N ALA A 191 18.52 -25.10 7.19
CA ALA A 191 19.72 -24.30 7.41
C ALA A 191 20.20 -24.42 8.86
N MET A 192 19.36 -24.02 9.82
CA MET A 192 19.74 -23.87 11.22
C MET A 192 20.05 -25.21 11.89
N LEU A 193 19.16 -26.20 11.78
CA LEU A 193 19.34 -27.51 12.45
C LEU A 193 20.59 -28.28 11.99
N PHE A 194 21.05 -28.08 10.76
CA PHE A 194 22.18 -28.83 10.19
C PHE A 194 23.49 -28.03 10.15
N HIS A 195 23.43 -26.69 10.19
CA HIS A 195 24.61 -25.85 10.00
C HIS A 195 24.93 -24.91 11.17
N ALA A 196 24.02 -24.72 12.13
CA ALA A 196 24.34 -23.97 13.34
C ALA A 196 25.22 -24.82 14.28
N SER A 197 26.50 -24.51 14.34
CA SER A 197 27.47 -25.18 15.22
C SER A 197 27.38 -24.72 16.69
N SER A 198 26.67 -23.63 16.96
CA SER A 198 26.42 -23.07 18.30
C SER A 198 25.19 -22.14 18.27
N ALA A 199 24.65 -21.77 19.42
CA ALA A 199 23.54 -20.81 19.48
C ALA A 199 23.94 -19.42 18.98
N GLU A 200 25.18 -18.99 19.21
CA GLU A 200 25.72 -17.73 18.68
C GLU A 200 25.78 -17.76 17.14
N SER A 201 26.16 -18.90 16.57
CA SER A 201 26.11 -19.12 15.11
C SER A 201 24.66 -19.06 14.61
N ALA A 202 23.74 -19.68 15.33
CA ALA A 202 22.32 -19.68 15.00
C ALA A 202 21.70 -18.27 15.07
N ALA A 203 22.01 -17.48 16.11
CA ALA A 203 21.58 -16.09 16.26
C ALA A 203 22.13 -15.19 15.14
N ARG A 204 23.39 -15.38 14.74
CA ARG A 204 23.96 -14.71 13.56
C ARG A 204 23.22 -15.08 12.28
N MET A 205 22.95 -16.37 12.06
CA MET A 205 22.23 -16.83 10.87
C MET A 205 20.84 -16.19 10.79
N ILE A 206 20.10 -16.09 11.91
CA ILE A 206 18.79 -15.43 11.96
C ILE A 206 18.92 -13.96 11.56
N CYS A 207 19.83 -13.20 12.19
CA CYS A 207 19.99 -11.78 11.91
C CYS A 207 20.35 -11.52 10.43
N VAL A 208 21.26 -12.32 9.86
CA VAL A 208 21.66 -12.18 8.45
C VAL A 208 20.51 -12.59 7.53
N SER A 209 19.76 -13.64 7.87
CA SER A 209 18.58 -14.06 7.10
C SER A 209 17.55 -12.95 7.01
N ASP A 210 17.16 -12.37 8.14
CA ASP A 210 16.18 -11.27 8.20
C ASP A 210 16.64 -10.07 7.37
N GLU A 211 17.88 -9.60 7.58
CA GLU A 211 18.44 -8.44 6.85
C GLU A 211 18.47 -8.66 5.33
N THR A 212 18.95 -9.83 4.91
CA THR A 212 19.09 -10.13 3.48
C THR A 212 17.75 -10.36 2.81
N LEU A 213 16.78 -10.96 3.51
CA LEU A 213 15.43 -11.18 2.99
C LEU A 213 14.65 -9.86 2.87
N ASP A 214 14.77 -8.96 3.85
CA ASP A 214 14.16 -7.63 3.78
C ASP A 214 14.68 -6.83 2.57
N ALA A 215 16.01 -6.85 2.36
CA ALA A 215 16.63 -6.22 1.20
C ALA A 215 16.14 -6.84 -0.12
N PHE A 216 16.06 -8.17 -0.19
CA PHE A 216 15.57 -8.90 -1.36
C PHE A 216 14.11 -8.56 -1.68
N ILE A 217 13.21 -8.60 -0.68
CA ILE A 217 11.80 -8.23 -0.83
C ILE A 217 11.67 -6.80 -1.34
N SER A 218 12.44 -5.86 -0.77
CA SER A 218 12.44 -4.48 -1.25
C SER A 218 12.85 -4.35 -2.71
N LEU A 219 13.89 -5.08 -3.15
CA LEU A 219 14.39 -5.04 -4.52
C LEU A 219 13.39 -5.65 -5.50
N LYS A 220 12.86 -6.84 -5.21
CA LYS A 220 11.87 -7.51 -6.07
C LYS A 220 10.59 -6.70 -6.18
N ARG A 221 10.12 -6.08 -5.09
CA ARG A 221 8.96 -5.18 -5.13
C ARG A 221 9.20 -3.99 -6.07
N LYS A 222 10.38 -3.35 -6.00
CA LYS A 222 10.74 -2.25 -6.90
C LYS A 222 10.79 -2.72 -8.36
N GLU A 223 11.40 -3.87 -8.63
CA GLU A 223 11.48 -4.45 -9.97
C GLU A 223 10.09 -4.73 -10.55
N TRP A 224 9.22 -5.41 -9.81
CA TRP A 224 7.87 -5.73 -10.28
C TRP A 224 7.00 -4.49 -10.44
N ASN A 225 7.09 -3.52 -9.52
CA ASN A 225 6.39 -2.24 -9.69
C ASN A 225 6.82 -1.53 -10.99
N ARG A 226 8.12 -1.56 -11.32
CA ARG A 226 8.61 -1.02 -12.59
C ARG A 226 8.04 -1.79 -13.78
N THR A 227 8.08 -3.12 -13.74
CA THR A 227 7.62 -3.99 -14.84
C THR A 227 6.11 -3.83 -15.08
N TYR A 228 5.28 -3.99 -14.06
CA TYR A 228 3.83 -3.86 -14.17
C TYR A 228 3.40 -2.41 -14.41
N GLY A 229 4.07 -1.44 -13.80
CA GLY A 229 3.85 -0.02 -14.10
C GLY A 229 4.10 0.28 -15.59
N SER A 230 5.22 -0.20 -16.13
CA SER A 230 5.55 -0.03 -17.56
C SER A 230 4.56 -0.76 -18.47
N GLN A 231 4.04 -1.91 -18.04
CA GLN A 231 2.98 -2.61 -18.76
C GLN A 231 1.70 -1.78 -18.84
N ARG A 232 1.27 -1.18 -17.73
CA ARG A 232 0.08 -0.31 -17.73
C ARG A 232 0.23 0.91 -18.63
N ILE A 233 1.44 1.46 -18.75
CA ILE A 233 1.73 2.53 -19.74
C ILE A 233 1.54 2.01 -21.17
N ARG A 234 2.08 0.83 -21.49
CA ARG A 234 1.90 0.21 -22.82
C ARG A 234 0.43 -0.15 -23.10
N ASP A 235 -0.33 -0.53 -22.08
CA ASP A 235 -1.76 -0.82 -22.22
C ASP A 235 -2.53 0.45 -22.56
N LEU A 236 -2.23 1.57 -21.87
CA LEU A 236 -2.74 2.88 -22.28
C LEU A 236 -2.41 3.09 -23.75
N ASP A 237 -1.14 2.91 -24.16
CA ASP A 237 -0.69 3.08 -25.54
C ASP A 237 -1.57 2.36 -26.56
N ARG A 238 -1.84 1.09 -26.29
CA ARG A 238 -2.73 0.23 -27.07
C ARG A 238 -4.16 0.75 -27.09
N TYR A 239 -4.71 1.21 -25.97
CA TYR A 239 -6.10 1.70 -25.91
C TYR A 239 -6.33 2.91 -26.80
N ALA A 240 -5.44 3.91 -26.83
CA ALA A 240 -5.66 5.03 -27.76
C ALA A 240 -5.54 4.62 -29.24
N ALA A 241 -4.62 3.70 -29.57
CA ALA A 241 -4.56 3.16 -30.92
C ALA A 241 -5.89 2.47 -31.28
N GLY A 242 -6.48 1.75 -30.32
CA GLY A 242 -7.82 1.18 -30.46
C GLY A 242 -8.91 2.24 -30.66
N LEU A 243 -8.94 3.28 -29.84
CA LEU A 243 -9.93 4.38 -29.95
C LEU A 243 -9.81 5.11 -31.29
N SER A 244 -8.58 5.34 -31.77
CA SER A 244 -8.32 5.91 -33.09
C SER A 244 -8.83 4.99 -34.22
N SER A 245 -8.54 3.69 -34.15
CA SER A 245 -9.07 2.71 -35.11
C SER A 245 -10.59 2.64 -35.10
N LEU A 246 -11.21 2.75 -33.92
CA LEU A 246 -12.66 2.78 -33.78
C LEU A 246 -13.28 3.99 -34.49
N LEU A 247 -12.73 5.20 -34.27
CA LEU A 247 -13.20 6.42 -34.94
C LEU A 247 -13.09 6.32 -36.47
N GLN A 248 -12.00 5.75 -36.98
CA GLN A 248 -11.82 5.51 -38.41
C GLN A 248 -12.88 4.56 -38.98
N ARG A 249 -13.13 3.43 -38.32
CA ARG A 249 -14.16 2.46 -38.75
C ARG A 249 -15.57 3.04 -38.66
N LEU A 250 -15.86 3.78 -37.59
CA LEU A 250 -17.15 4.46 -37.44
C LEU A 250 -17.36 5.48 -38.57
N SER A 251 -16.33 6.25 -38.93
CA SER A 251 -16.36 7.17 -40.07
C SER A 251 -16.63 6.46 -41.39
N GLU A 252 -15.99 5.32 -41.66
CA GLU A 252 -16.23 4.53 -42.87
C GLU A 252 -17.68 4.02 -42.95
N MET A 253 -18.23 3.57 -41.82
CA MET A 253 -19.61 3.09 -41.72
C MET A 253 -20.61 4.22 -41.95
N LEU A 254 -20.41 5.37 -41.31
CA LEU A 254 -21.25 6.56 -41.48
C LEU A 254 -21.23 7.07 -42.94
N ASN A 255 -20.06 7.07 -43.60
CA ASN A 255 -19.95 7.44 -45.01
C ASN A 255 -20.76 6.51 -45.92
N LYS A 256 -20.77 5.20 -45.66
CA LYS A 256 -21.57 4.25 -46.45
C LYS A 256 -23.06 4.45 -46.30
N LEU A 257 -23.49 4.95 -45.14
CA LEU A 257 -24.89 5.27 -44.84
C LEU A 257 -25.28 6.70 -45.28
N GLY A 258 -24.37 7.45 -45.90
CA GLY A 258 -24.64 8.81 -46.40
C GLY A 258 -24.46 9.94 -45.38
N TYR A 259 -24.04 9.64 -44.15
CA TYR A 259 -23.81 10.61 -43.07
C TYR A 259 -22.41 11.22 -43.15
N HIS A 260 -22.12 11.95 -44.23
CA HIS A 260 -20.78 12.46 -44.53
C HIS A 260 -20.29 13.52 -43.54
N ALA A 261 -21.18 14.34 -42.98
CA ALA A 261 -20.82 15.36 -42.00
C ALA A 261 -20.36 14.73 -40.68
N GLU A 262 -21.14 13.79 -40.16
CA GLU A 262 -20.86 12.99 -38.98
C GLU A 262 -19.60 12.14 -39.16
N ALA A 263 -19.44 11.52 -40.33
CA ALA A 263 -18.25 10.77 -40.67
C ALA A 263 -16.99 11.65 -40.65
N LYS A 264 -17.10 12.91 -41.10
CA LYS A 264 -16.02 13.88 -41.03
C LYS A 264 -15.69 14.23 -39.57
N GLN A 265 -16.68 14.44 -38.70
CA GLN A 265 -16.44 14.69 -37.27
C GLN A 265 -15.61 13.57 -36.61
N CYS A 266 -15.88 12.29 -36.91
CA CYS A 266 -15.05 11.18 -36.42
C CYS A 266 -13.59 11.23 -36.91
N LYS A 267 -13.35 11.63 -38.17
CA LYS A 267 -11.99 11.79 -38.72
C LYS A 267 -11.28 12.98 -38.11
N ASP A 268 -12.00 14.08 -37.95
CA ASP A 268 -11.50 15.29 -37.34
C ASP A 268 -11.11 14.98 -35.89
N ALA A 269 -11.87 14.18 -35.13
CA ALA A 269 -11.54 13.84 -33.74
C ALA A 269 -10.19 13.13 -33.57
N VAL A 270 -9.69 12.46 -34.62
CA VAL A 270 -8.34 11.89 -34.60
C VAL A 270 -7.27 12.97 -34.77
N ASN A 271 -7.50 13.98 -35.61
CA ASN A 271 -6.46 14.88 -36.16
C ASN A 271 -6.59 16.35 -35.76
N SER A 272 -7.77 16.82 -35.40
CA SER A 272 -8.16 18.21 -35.17
C SER A 272 -8.99 18.31 -33.88
N GLY A 273 -8.68 19.28 -33.01
CA GLY A 273 -9.37 19.43 -31.73
C GLY A 273 -10.84 19.86 -31.87
N PHE A 274 -11.62 19.65 -30.80
CA PHE A 274 -13.04 20.03 -30.69
C PHE A 274 -13.23 21.04 -29.56
N GLU A 275 -14.18 21.96 -29.69
CA GLU A 275 -14.49 22.96 -28.66
C GLU A 275 -15.58 22.49 -27.67
N GLY A 276 -16.22 21.33 -27.90
CA GLY A 276 -17.15 20.70 -26.94
C GLY A 276 -18.47 21.47 -26.75
N LYS A 277 -19.16 21.85 -27.84
CA LYS A 277 -20.38 22.67 -27.76
C LYS A 277 -21.64 21.88 -27.43
N ASP A 278 -21.62 20.57 -27.65
CA ASP A 278 -22.68 19.63 -27.28
C ASP A 278 -22.09 18.28 -26.85
N SER A 279 -22.94 17.37 -26.36
CA SER A 279 -22.50 16.09 -25.81
C SER A 279 -21.76 15.20 -26.81
N LEU A 280 -22.04 15.30 -28.12
CA LEU A 280 -21.30 14.53 -29.12
C LEU A 280 -19.92 15.14 -29.36
N GLU A 281 -19.83 16.47 -29.47
CA GLU A 281 -18.53 17.15 -29.58
C GLU A 281 -17.67 16.96 -28.34
N GLU A 282 -18.28 16.93 -27.14
CA GLU A 282 -17.57 16.64 -25.89
C GLU A 282 -17.06 15.19 -25.85
N ALA A 283 -17.84 14.22 -26.32
CA ALA A 283 -17.39 12.83 -26.45
C ALA A 283 -16.21 12.70 -27.43
N LEU A 284 -16.28 13.38 -28.57
CA LEU A 284 -15.19 13.42 -29.56
C LEU A 284 -13.97 14.17 -29.03
N TYR A 285 -14.16 15.24 -28.25
CA TYR A 285 -13.09 15.93 -27.54
C TYR A 285 -12.35 15.00 -26.56
N HIS A 286 -13.09 14.23 -25.76
CA HIS A 286 -12.51 13.26 -24.84
C HIS A 286 -11.67 12.19 -25.56
N TYR A 287 -12.16 11.70 -26.70
CA TYR A 287 -11.40 10.79 -27.57
C TYR A 287 -10.15 11.46 -28.13
N HIS A 288 -10.29 12.66 -28.71
CA HIS A 288 -9.19 13.43 -29.29
C HIS A 288 -8.07 13.65 -28.27
N TYR A 289 -8.44 14.16 -27.10
CA TYR A 289 -7.49 14.48 -26.04
C TYR A 289 -6.84 13.20 -25.49
N PHE A 290 -7.58 12.08 -25.39
CA PHE A 290 -6.99 10.80 -24.96
C PHE A 290 -6.04 10.20 -26.00
N ILE A 291 -6.33 10.40 -27.27
CA ILE A 291 -5.46 9.94 -28.37
C ILE A 291 -4.17 10.76 -28.43
N ASN A 292 -4.27 12.09 -28.29
CA ASN A 292 -3.19 13.02 -28.63
C ASN A 292 -2.39 13.54 -27.42
N SER A 293 -2.96 13.64 -26.22
CA SER A 293 -2.31 14.28 -25.07
C SER A 293 -1.40 13.36 -24.24
N ARG A 294 -1.04 12.20 -24.77
CA ARG A 294 -0.28 11.17 -24.02
C ARG A 294 1.22 11.37 -23.99
N ALA A 295 1.74 12.15 -24.93
CA ALA A 295 3.16 12.47 -24.99
C ALA A 295 3.62 13.39 -23.85
N GLU A 296 2.69 14.04 -23.15
CA GLU A 296 3.01 15.07 -22.15
C GLU A 296 3.18 14.52 -20.73
N SER A 297 2.33 13.58 -20.28
CA SER A 297 2.44 12.95 -18.95
C SER A 297 1.54 11.72 -18.76
N LEU A 298 2.06 10.70 -18.08
CA LEU A 298 1.29 9.53 -17.63
C LEU A 298 0.17 9.92 -16.65
N ALA A 299 0.43 10.84 -15.73
CA ALA A 299 -0.56 11.28 -14.75
C ALA A 299 -1.75 11.97 -15.43
N SER A 300 -1.47 12.75 -16.49
CA SER A 300 -2.51 13.36 -17.32
C SER A 300 -3.35 12.30 -18.05
N SER A 301 -2.72 11.28 -18.62
CA SER A 301 -3.41 10.17 -19.29
C SER A 301 -4.34 9.40 -18.34
N ILE A 302 -3.91 9.14 -17.10
CA ILE A 302 -4.72 8.47 -16.08
C ILE A 302 -5.89 9.34 -15.64
N SER A 303 -5.63 10.62 -15.34
CA SER A 303 -6.67 11.59 -14.96
C SER A 303 -7.75 11.70 -16.04
N LEU A 304 -7.32 11.74 -17.30
CA LEU A 304 -8.21 11.82 -18.44
C LEU A 304 -9.04 10.55 -18.61
N CYS A 305 -8.46 9.37 -18.43
CA CYS A 305 -9.20 8.11 -18.45
C CYS A 305 -10.40 8.15 -17.48
N GLY A 306 -10.15 8.58 -16.24
CA GLY A 306 -11.18 8.74 -15.22
C GLY A 306 -12.26 9.76 -15.62
N LYS A 307 -11.85 10.95 -16.08
CA LYS A 307 -12.79 12.01 -16.52
C LYS A 307 -13.66 11.56 -17.69
N THR A 308 -13.06 10.96 -18.72
CA THR A 308 -13.78 10.48 -19.89
C THR A 308 -14.75 9.36 -19.52
N HIS A 309 -14.35 8.44 -18.63
CA HIS A 309 -15.25 7.40 -18.15
C HIS A 309 -16.46 7.97 -17.40
N LEU A 310 -16.24 8.91 -16.47
CA LEU A 310 -17.33 9.57 -15.74
C LEU A 310 -18.28 10.33 -16.69
N PHE A 311 -17.74 11.03 -17.68
CA PHE A 311 -18.53 11.67 -18.73
C PHE A 311 -19.47 10.67 -19.40
N PHE A 312 -18.94 9.55 -19.92
CA PHE A 312 -19.75 8.53 -20.58
C PHE A 312 -20.80 7.89 -19.66
N MET A 313 -20.51 7.76 -18.37
CA MET A 313 -21.48 7.24 -17.40
C MET A 313 -22.59 8.25 -17.05
N SER A 314 -22.32 9.55 -17.19
CA SER A 314 -23.31 10.61 -16.95
C SER A 314 -24.33 10.80 -18.08
N LEU A 315 -24.06 10.22 -19.26
CA LEU A 315 -24.93 10.37 -20.44
C LEU A 315 -26.27 9.65 -20.24
N ASP A 316 -27.36 10.39 -20.48
CA ASP A 316 -28.73 9.88 -20.39
C ASP A 316 -29.07 8.99 -21.60
N PRO A 317 -29.48 7.71 -21.38
CA PRO A 317 -29.99 6.84 -22.44
C PRO A 317 -31.23 7.36 -23.18
N GLY A 318 -31.95 8.35 -22.64
CA GLY A 318 -33.23 8.87 -23.17
C GLY A 318 -33.16 9.96 -24.24
N SER A 319 -31.99 10.24 -24.83
CA SER A 319 -31.87 11.28 -25.88
C SER A 319 -32.74 10.98 -27.12
N PRO A 320 -33.23 12.02 -27.83
CA PRO A 320 -34.05 11.83 -29.02
C PRO A 320 -33.30 11.01 -30.09
N ALA A 321 -34.04 10.11 -30.74
CA ALA A 321 -33.53 9.22 -31.78
C ALA A 321 -32.95 10.03 -32.96
N GLY A 322 -31.78 9.60 -33.45
CA GLY A 322 -31.08 10.27 -34.54
C GLY A 322 -29.61 9.87 -34.62
N ILE A 323 -28.98 10.21 -35.74
CA ILE A 323 -27.60 9.77 -36.04
C ILE A 323 -26.57 10.26 -35.03
N ARG A 324 -26.70 11.50 -34.54
CA ARG A 324 -25.79 12.08 -33.53
C ARG A 324 -25.85 11.32 -32.21
N SER A 325 -27.06 10.96 -31.79
CA SER A 325 -27.25 10.18 -30.57
C SER A 325 -26.72 8.75 -30.77
N LEU A 326 -26.95 8.12 -31.94
CA LEU A 326 -26.36 6.82 -32.27
C LEU A 326 -24.82 6.85 -32.18
N MET A 327 -24.19 7.89 -32.72
CA MET A 327 -22.74 8.08 -32.57
C MET A 327 -22.32 8.15 -31.11
N LEU A 328 -23.04 8.91 -30.28
CA LEU A 328 -22.73 9.05 -28.87
C LEU A 328 -22.77 7.69 -28.13
N PHE A 329 -23.79 6.85 -28.40
CA PHE A 329 -23.84 5.49 -27.86
C PHE A 329 -22.78 4.56 -28.43
N SER A 330 -22.45 4.69 -29.73
CA SER A 330 -21.34 3.97 -30.35
C SER A 330 -20.01 4.32 -29.68
N LEU A 331 -19.74 5.60 -29.42
CA LEU A 331 -18.54 6.05 -28.71
C LEU A 331 -18.52 5.53 -27.28
N ARG A 332 -19.64 5.60 -26.55
CA ARG A 332 -19.74 5.02 -25.20
C ARG A 332 -19.43 3.53 -25.19
N LEU A 333 -20.05 2.76 -26.09
CA LEU A 333 -19.84 1.32 -26.18
C LEU A 333 -18.40 0.99 -26.53
N GLY A 334 -17.83 1.67 -27.54
CA GLY A 334 -16.44 1.48 -27.92
C GLY A 334 -15.45 1.85 -26.82
N TRP A 335 -15.71 2.91 -26.06
CA TRP A 335 -14.92 3.29 -24.89
C TRP A 335 -14.94 2.17 -23.85
N LEU A 336 -16.12 1.70 -23.47
CA LEU A 336 -16.29 0.62 -22.49
C LEU A 336 -15.61 -0.66 -22.95
N THR A 337 -15.73 -1.06 -24.21
CA THR A 337 -15.08 -2.29 -24.69
C THR A 337 -13.56 -2.19 -24.70
N ILE A 338 -13.01 -1.06 -25.14
CA ILE A 338 -11.55 -0.91 -25.26
C ILE A 338 -10.90 -0.74 -23.89
N ILE A 339 -11.55 -0.04 -22.96
CA ILE A 339 -10.97 0.34 -21.66
C ILE A 339 -11.42 -0.57 -20.51
N SER A 340 -12.41 -1.45 -20.71
CA SER A 340 -12.86 -2.41 -19.68
C SER A 340 -11.72 -3.17 -18.97
N PRO A 341 -10.64 -3.63 -19.64
CA PRO A 341 -9.55 -4.32 -18.93
C PRO A 341 -8.74 -3.43 -17.96
N LEU A 342 -8.90 -2.11 -18.03
CA LEU A 342 -8.27 -1.13 -17.15
C LEU A 342 -9.20 -0.70 -16.01
N LEU A 343 -10.50 -0.52 -16.28
CA LEU A 343 -11.47 0.06 -15.34
C LEU A 343 -12.42 -0.97 -14.68
N ASP A 344 -12.33 -2.24 -15.06
CA ASP A 344 -13.19 -3.32 -14.55
C ASP A 344 -14.71 -3.07 -14.71
N CYS A 345 -15.10 -2.37 -15.78
CA CYS A 345 -16.49 -1.96 -16.04
C CYS A 345 -17.30 -3.02 -16.84
N SER A 346 -17.18 -4.30 -16.45
CA SER A 346 -17.80 -5.43 -17.17
C SER A 346 -19.33 -5.37 -17.15
N SER A 347 -19.92 -4.92 -16.05
CA SER A 347 -21.37 -4.80 -15.88
C SER A 347 -21.97 -3.71 -16.77
N GLU A 348 -21.29 -2.57 -16.85
CA GLU A 348 -21.65 -1.41 -17.64
C GLU A 348 -21.52 -1.71 -19.13
N LEU A 349 -20.47 -2.45 -19.51
CA LEU A 349 -20.28 -2.95 -20.87
C LEU A 349 -21.44 -3.86 -21.29
N SER A 350 -21.83 -4.83 -20.46
CA SER A 350 -22.95 -5.73 -20.76
C SER A 350 -24.27 -4.97 -20.94
N ASN A 351 -24.55 -3.98 -20.10
CA ASN A 351 -25.74 -3.13 -20.23
C ASN A 351 -25.70 -2.28 -21.52
N ALA A 352 -24.55 -1.71 -21.86
CA ALA A 352 -24.36 -0.96 -23.09
C ALA A 352 -24.55 -1.83 -24.33
N GLU A 353 -24.03 -3.06 -24.35
CA GLU A 353 -24.23 -4.01 -25.46
C GLU A 353 -25.71 -4.37 -25.65
N ASN A 354 -26.42 -4.68 -24.57
CA ASN A 354 -27.83 -5.07 -24.61
C ASN A 354 -28.75 -3.95 -25.11
N SER A 355 -28.44 -2.70 -24.75
CA SER A 355 -29.21 -1.53 -25.18
C SER A 355 -28.87 -1.04 -26.59
N PHE A 356 -27.68 -1.35 -27.11
CA PHE A 356 -27.18 -0.82 -28.37
C PHE A 356 -28.01 -1.23 -29.60
N ALA A 357 -28.44 -2.49 -29.68
CA ALA A 357 -29.22 -2.98 -30.83
C ALA A 357 -30.61 -2.31 -30.92
N SER A 358 -31.31 -2.24 -29.78
CA SER A 358 -32.61 -1.56 -29.68
C SER A 358 -32.49 -0.08 -30.03
N TYR A 359 -31.43 0.58 -29.55
CA TYR A 359 -31.15 1.97 -29.85
C TYR A 359 -30.88 2.20 -31.34
N THR A 360 -30.05 1.35 -31.95
CA THR A 360 -29.69 1.46 -33.37
C THR A 360 -30.92 1.32 -34.27
N ALA A 361 -31.80 0.36 -33.98
CA ALA A 361 -33.06 0.18 -34.70
C ALA A 361 -33.94 1.44 -34.69
N SER A 362 -34.00 2.14 -33.56
CA SER A 362 -34.78 3.39 -33.43
C SER A 362 -34.21 4.57 -34.23
N CYS A 363 -32.92 4.55 -34.58
CA CYS A 363 -32.22 5.69 -35.19
C CYS A 363 -32.09 5.62 -36.72
N ILE A 364 -31.84 4.43 -37.29
CA ILE A 364 -31.49 4.27 -38.72
C ILE A 364 -32.36 3.27 -39.48
N GLY A 365 -33.40 2.70 -38.85
CA GLY A 365 -34.42 1.89 -39.52
C GLY A 365 -33.84 0.67 -40.25
N PRO A 366 -34.09 0.47 -41.57
CA PRO A 366 -33.77 -0.77 -42.28
C PRO A 366 -32.27 -1.12 -42.34
N ASP A 367 -31.38 -0.14 -42.18
CA ASP A 367 -29.92 -0.37 -42.16
C ASP A 367 -29.38 -0.72 -40.76
N SER A 368 -30.26 -0.85 -39.75
CA SER A 368 -29.89 -1.08 -38.35
C SER A 368 -29.09 -2.35 -38.14
N ASP A 369 -29.49 -3.44 -38.80
CA ASP A 369 -28.89 -4.75 -38.61
C ASP A 369 -27.47 -4.77 -39.19
N TYR A 370 -27.28 -4.16 -40.36
CA TYR A 370 -25.97 -4.00 -40.99
C TYR A 370 -25.03 -3.19 -40.09
N PHE A 371 -25.47 -2.04 -39.60
CA PHE A 371 -24.63 -1.18 -38.75
C PHE A 371 -24.30 -1.87 -37.43
N THR A 372 -25.30 -2.45 -36.77
CA THR A 372 -25.13 -3.11 -35.46
C THR A 372 -24.12 -4.26 -35.56
N GLU A 373 -24.28 -5.17 -36.52
CA GLU A 373 -23.38 -6.31 -36.69
C GLU A 373 -21.95 -5.86 -36.99
N ARG A 374 -21.80 -4.90 -37.91
CA ARG A 374 -20.48 -4.39 -38.31
C ARG A 374 -19.79 -3.63 -37.19
N PHE A 375 -20.53 -2.82 -36.43
CA PHE A 375 -19.98 -2.03 -35.33
C PHE A 375 -19.53 -2.93 -34.19
N LEU A 376 -20.38 -3.88 -33.75
CA LEU A 376 -20.02 -4.83 -32.70
C LEU A 376 -18.83 -5.70 -33.10
N ARG A 377 -18.77 -6.14 -34.37
CA ARG A 377 -17.60 -6.88 -34.88
C ARG A 377 -16.33 -6.02 -34.84
N ALA A 378 -16.41 -4.76 -35.28
CA ALA A 378 -15.28 -3.83 -35.26
C ALA A 378 -14.76 -3.58 -33.84
N VAL A 379 -15.68 -3.34 -32.90
CA VAL A 379 -15.37 -3.10 -31.49
C VAL A 379 -14.70 -4.33 -30.85
N LYS A 380 -15.21 -5.55 -31.09
CA LYS A 380 -14.60 -6.79 -30.60
C LYS A 380 -13.20 -7.05 -31.16
N GLN A 381 -12.99 -6.79 -32.46
CA GLN A 381 -11.68 -6.93 -33.10
C GLN A 381 -10.64 -5.96 -32.52
N ILE A 382 -11.07 -4.77 -32.11
CA ILE A 382 -10.17 -3.76 -31.52
C ILE A 382 -9.91 -4.04 -30.03
N GLY A 383 -10.93 -4.48 -29.29
CA GLY A 383 -10.84 -4.77 -27.85
C GLY A 383 -9.97 -5.96 -27.48
N GLY A 384 -9.57 -6.79 -28.44
CA GLY A 384 -8.65 -7.91 -28.20
C GLY A 384 -9.26 -9.11 -27.48
N THR A 385 -10.59 -9.20 -27.40
CA THR A 385 -11.28 -10.45 -27.01
C THR A 385 -11.42 -11.33 -28.24
N SER A 386 -10.43 -12.22 -28.44
CA SER A 386 -10.62 -13.48 -29.16
C SER A 386 -11.08 -14.55 -28.18
#